data_AF-A0A4W4FVC1-F1
#
_entry.id   AF-A0A4W4FVC1-F1
#
_cell.length_a   1.000
_cell.length_b   1.000
_cell.length_c   1.000
_cell.angle_alpha   90.00
_cell.angle_beta   90.00
_cell.angle_gamma   90.00
#
_symmetry.space_group_name_H-M   'P 1'
#
loop_
_entity.id
_entity.type
_entity.pdbx_description
1 polymer ?
#
loop_
_entity_poly.entity_id
_entity_poly.type
_entity_poly.pdbx_seq_one_letter_code
_entity_poly.pdbx_strand_id
1 'polypeptide(L)'
;MEPTCQPLRCFSESHRLEVLNDDGVQTVTSVEQRKVERSIQEVLSVYQQVHNLPQPALLREQHYQYLKKGLRHLSDAYECLDASRPWLCYWILHSLELLEEPVPAAVASDVCQFLARCQSSTGGFAGGPGQHAHLAPTYAAVNALCILGTDEAYGVIDREKLLDFLYSVKQPDGSFVMHVGGEVDVRSAYCAASVASLTNIITPTLFEGTHNWILSCQNWEGGLGGVPGLEAHGGYTFCGTAALVILGKENMLDLKALLRWVTSRQMRYEGGFQGRCNKLVDGCYSFWQAGLLPLLHRALFKDGDRTLSLSSWMFERQALQEYLLLCCQNPGGGLLDKPGKSRDFYHTCYCLSGLSIAQHFGNKDLHHELVLGKEENRLAPTHPVYNICPEKVARAIQHFHQLPVPAHTRSNSKT
;
A
#
# COMPACT_ATOMS: atom_id res chain seq x y z
N MET A 1 -10.84 -34.55 11.63
CA MET A 1 -11.88 -33.59 12.05
C MET A 1 -12.33 -32.88 10.80
N GLU A 2 -13.61 -32.96 10.44
CA GLU A 2 -14.12 -32.12 9.35
C GLU A 2 -13.87 -30.65 9.73
N PRO A 3 -13.31 -29.83 8.83
CA PRO A 3 -13.09 -28.41 9.13
C PRO A 3 -14.46 -27.76 9.32
N THR A 4 -14.77 -27.41 10.57
CA THR A 4 -15.93 -26.59 10.89
C THR A 4 -15.76 -25.26 10.17
N CYS A 5 -16.61 -25.02 9.17
CA CYS A 5 -16.63 -23.77 8.41
C CYS A 5 -16.82 -22.60 9.38
N GLN A 6 -15.85 -21.69 9.46
CA GLN A 6 -15.96 -20.50 10.32
C GLN A 6 -17.13 -19.65 9.82
N PRO A 7 -18.08 -19.26 10.69
CA PRO A 7 -19.23 -18.46 10.29
C PRO A 7 -18.76 -17.09 9.80
N LEU A 8 -19.29 -16.64 8.66
CA LEU A 8 -18.99 -15.33 8.11
C LEU A 8 -19.75 -14.24 8.88
N ARG A 9 -19.05 -13.18 9.29
CA ARG A 9 -19.59 -12.04 10.04
C ARG A 9 -20.71 -11.38 9.24
N CYS A 10 -20.54 -11.20 7.93
CA CYS A 10 -21.51 -10.60 7.04
C CYS A 10 -22.84 -11.38 6.93
N PHE A 11 -22.89 -12.63 7.39
CA PHE A 11 -24.10 -13.46 7.42
C PHE A 11 -24.68 -13.66 8.83
N SER A 12 -24.10 -13.02 9.85
CA SER A 12 -24.67 -13.03 11.20
C SER A 12 -25.98 -12.23 11.26
N GLU A 13 -26.89 -12.62 12.16
CA GLU A 13 -28.19 -11.92 12.32
C GLU A 13 -28.01 -10.46 12.72
N SER A 14 -27.00 -10.17 13.56
CA SER A 14 -26.69 -8.82 14.02
C SER A 14 -26.13 -7.92 12.91
N HIS A 15 -25.61 -8.48 11.81
CA HIS A 15 -25.03 -7.69 10.72
C HIS A 15 -26.01 -6.70 10.09
N ARG A 16 -27.30 -7.05 10.08
CA ARG A 16 -28.38 -6.18 9.55
C ARG A 16 -28.54 -4.88 10.34
N LEU A 17 -28.06 -4.83 11.58
CA LEU A 17 -28.10 -3.64 12.43
C LEU A 17 -26.97 -2.64 12.11
N GLU A 18 -25.99 -3.04 11.29
CA GLU A 18 -24.84 -2.21 10.94
C GLU A 18 -25.10 -1.27 9.74
N VAL A 19 -26.24 -1.43 9.06
CA VAL A 19 -26.68 -0.59 7.94
C VAL A 19 -26.74 0.89 8.35
N LEU A 20 -26.42 1.82 7.44
CA LEU A 20 -26.49 3.25 7.70
C LEU A 20 -27.87 3.68 8.22
N ASN A 21 -27.87 4.26 9.43
CA ASN A 21 -28.93 5.12 9.90
C ASN A 21 -28.59 6.58 9.54
N ASP A 22 -29.45 7.22 8.74
CA ASP A 22 -29.29 8.63 8.33
C ASP A 22 -30.10 9.59 9.22
N ASP A 23 -30.67 9.09 10.31
CA ASP A 23 -31.50 9.85 11.27
C ASP A 23 -32.70 10.57 10.62
N GLY A 24 -33.16 10.06 9.47
CA GLY A 24 -34.21 10.69 8.68
C GLY A 24 -33.76 11.94 7.90
N VAL A 25 -32.45 12.23 7.86
CA VAL A 25 -31.87 13.39 7.18
C VAL A 25 -30.99 12.95 6.01
N GLN A 26 -31.55 13.06 4.81
CA GLN A 26 -30.83 12.70 3.59
C GLN A 26 -29.90 13.82 3.13
N THR A 27 -28.67 13.42 2.77
CA THR A 27 -27.67 14.26 2.11
C THR A 27 -27.07 13.46 0.97
N VAL A 28 -26.26 14.11 0.12
CA VAL A 28 -25.50 13.39 -0.92
C VAL A 28 -24.70 12.23 -0.32
N THR A 29 -24.07 12.44 0.84
CA THR A 29 -23.30 11.41 1.54
C THR A 29 -24.16 10.19 1.90
N SER A 30 -25.28 10.39 2.61
CA SER A 30 -26.11 9.26 3.06
C SER A 30 -26.81 8.56 1.90
N VAL A 31 -27.17 9.28 0.84
CA VAL A 31 -27.74 8.70 -0.39
C VAL A 31 -26.73 7.81 -1.11
N GLU A 32 -25.48 8.28 -1.30
CA GLU A 32 -24.44 7.47 -1.96
C GLU A 32 -24.01 6.27 -1.11
N GLN A 33 -23.89 6.43 0.21
CA GLN A 33 -23.61 5.32 1.12
C GLN A 33 -24.69 4.24 1.04
N ARG A 34 -25.97 4.61 1.06
CA ARG A 34 -27.10 3.66 0.87
C ARG A 34 -27.07 2.95 -0.47
N LYS A 35 -26.57 3.57 -1.54
CA LYS A 35 -26.43 2.91 -2.85
C LYS A 35 -25.36 1.82 -2.78
N VAL A 36 -24.23 2.12 -2.14
CA VAL A 36 -23.15 1.15 -1.94
C VAL A 36 -23.60 -0.01 -1.05
N GLU A 37 -24.21 0.26 0.10
CA GLU A 37 -24.70 -0.79 1.01
C GLU A 37 -25.70 -1.72 0.32
N ARG A 38 -26.59 -1.19 -0.53
CA ARG A 38 -27.49 -2.01 -1.34
C ARG A 38 -26.76 -2.91 -2.32
N SER A 39 -25.76 -2.38 -3.04
CA SER A 39 -24.96 -3.18 -3.98
C SER A 39 -24.16 -4.28 -3.27
N ILE A 40 -23.64 -4.00 -2.07
CA ILE A 40 -22.97 -5.00 -1.24
C ILE A 40 -23.98 -6.06 -0.75
N GLN A 41 -25.15 -5.65 -0.28
CA GLN A 41 -26.21 -6.57 0.15
C GLN A 41 -26.62 -7.52 -0.98
N GLU A 42 -26.72 -7.03 -2.22
CA GLU A 42 -27.02 -7.86 -3.39
C GLU A 42 -25.95 -8.94 -3.61
N VAL A 43 -24.67 -8.57 -3.57
CA VAL A 43 -23.54 -9.52 -3.67
C VAL A 43 -23.61 -10.57 -2.58
N LEU A 44 -23.82 -10.15 -1.33
CA LEU A 44 -23.92 -11.03 -0.17
C LEU A 44 -25.12 -11.99 -0.28
N SER A 45 -26.29 -11.50 -0.71
CA SER A 45 -27.50 -12.32 -0.89
C SER A 45 -27.34 -13.36 -1.99
N VAL A 46 -26.76 -12.99 -3.14
CA VAL A 46 -26.48 -13.94 -4.23
C VAL A 46 -25.54 -15.02 -3.75
N TYR A 47 -24.46 -14.65 -3.04
CA TYR A 47 -23.50 -15.62 -2.52
C TYR A 47 -24.16 -16.60 -1.53
N GLN A 48 -24.99 -16.11 -0.61
CA GLN A 48 -25.70 -16.95 0.36
C GLN A 48 -26.70 -17.91 -0.30
N GLN A 49 -27.33 -17.52 -1.41
CA GLN A 49 -28.28 -18.36 -2.15
C GLN A 49 -27.59 -19.49 -2.94
N VAL A 50 -26.38 -19.25 -3.45
CA VAL A 50 -25.64 -20.20 -4.28
C VAL A 50 -24.85 -21.21 -3.45
N HIS A 51 -24.48 -20.86 -2.21
CA HIS A 51 -23.58 -21.67 -1.38
C HIS A 51 -24.27 -22.22 -0.13
N ASN A 52 -24.46 -23.55 -0.08
CA ASN A 52 -24.96 -24.24 1.12
C ASN A 52 -23.98 -24.14 2.32
N LEU A 53 -22.68 -24.12 2.04
CA LEU A 53 -21.61 -23.90 3.01
C LEU A 53 -20.69 -22.78 2.48
N PRO A 54 -20.88 -21.53 2.93
CA PRO A 54 -20.17 -20.38 2.38
C PRO A 54 -18.68 -20.40 2.75
N GLN A 55 -17.81 -20.67 1.77
CA GLN A 55 -16.35 -20.61 1.90
C GLN A 55 -15.78 -19.68 0.80
N PRO A 56 -15.58 -18.38 1.09
CA PRO A 56 -15.08 -17.43 0.10
C PRO A 56 -13.73 -17.90 -0.45
N ALA A 57 -13.55 -17.81 -1.76
CA ALA A 57 -12.36 -18.31 -2.45
C ALA A 57 -11.69 -17.18 -3.25
N LEU A 58 -10.36 -17.10 -3.15
CA LEU A 58 -9.53 -16.24 -3.98
C LEU A 58 -9.41 -16.86 -5.37
N LEU A 59 -9.75 -16.11 -6.41
CA LEU A 59 -9.68 -16.52 -7.81
C LEU A 59 -8.23 -16.42 -8.35
N ARG A 60 -7.31 -17.12 -7.67
CA ARG A 60 -5.85 -17.02 -7.87
C ARG A 60 -5.43 -17.20 -9.32
N GLU A 61 -5.90 -18.26 -9.98
CA GLU A 61 -5.55 -18.56 -11.37
C GLU A 61 -6.03 -17.44 -12.32
N GLN A 62 -7.25 -16.94 -12.12
CA GLN A 62 -7.78 -15.85 -12.94
C GLN A 62 -6.96 -14.57 -12.74
N HIS A 63 -6.57 -14.26 -11.50
CA HIS A 63 -5.71 -13.12 -11.17
C HIS A 63 -4.32 -13.27 -11.80
N TYR A 64 -3.71 -14.45 -11.71
CA TYR A 64 -2.44 -14.77 -12.36
C TYR A 64 -2.49 -14.53 -13.88
N GLN A 65 -3.50 -15.07 -14.57
CA GLN A 65 -3.64 -14.89 -16.03
C GLN A 65 -3.80 -13.42 -16.43
N TYR A 66 -4.57 -12.65 -15.64
CA TYR A 66 -4.73 -11.21 -15.84
C TYR A 66 -3.40 -10.45 -15.68
N LEU A 67 -2.65 -10.73 -14.60
CA LEU A 67 -1.36 -10.12 -14.28
C LEU A 67 -0.28 -10.48 -15.31
N LYS A 68 -0.17 -11.76 -15.65
CA LYS A 68 0.78 -12.27 -16.66
C LYS A 68 0.61 -11.58 -18.01
N LYS A 69 -0.63 -11.39 -18.45
CA LYS A 69 -0.94 -10.66 -19.68
C LYS A 69 -0.54 -9.19 -19.56
N GLY A 70 -0.94 -8.54 -18.46
CA GLY A 70 -0.68 -7.13 -18.20
C GLY A 70 0.80 -6.75 -18.14
N LEU A 71 1.65 -7.66 -17.65
CA LEU A 71 3.11 -7.42 -17.56
C LEU A 71 3.76 -7.29 -18.95
N ARG A 72 3.11 -7.85 -19.99
CA ARG A 72 3.63 -7.86 -21.37
C ARG A 72 2.91 -6.88 -22.29
N HIS A 73 1.60 -6.78 -22.17
CA HIS A 73 0.79 -5.97 -23.08
C HIS A 73 -0.40 -5.34 -22.37
N LEU A 74 -0.62 -4.06 -22.66
CA LEU A 74 -1.74 -3.26 -22.19
C LEU A 74 -2.48 -2.68 -23.39
N SER A 75 -3.80 -2.56 -23.28
CA SER A 75 -4.61 -1.87 -24.29
C SER A 75 -4.44 -0.35 -24.21
N ASP A 76 -4.92 0.36 -25.23
CA ASP A 76 -5.05 1.82 -25.29
C ASP A 76 -5.75 2.45 -24.06
N ALA A 77 -6.63 1.71 -23.39
CA ALA A 77 -7.23 2.12 -22.12
C ALA A 77 -6.20 2.51 -21.03
N TYR A 78 -4.93 2.11 -21.16
CA TYR A 78 -3.84 2.45 -20.25
C TYR A 78 -2.99 3.65 -20.72
N GLU A 79 -3.35 4.34 -21.81
CA GLU A 79 -2.66 5.56 -22.26
C GLU A 79 -2.65 6.65 -21.17
N CYS A 80 -3.69 6.71 -20.34
CA CYS A 80 -3.74 7.61 -19.18
C CYS A 80 -2.66 7.32 -18.12
N LEU A 81 -2.02 6.15 -18.18
CA LEU A 81 -0.93 5.70 -17.30
C LEU A 81 0.41 5.59 -18.03
N ASP A 82 0.57 6.20 -19.21
CA ASP A 82 1.87 6.21 -19.92
C ASP A 82 2.97 6.92 -19.12
N ALA A 83 2.61 7.87 -18.25
CA ALA A 83 3.51 8.49 -17.27
C ALA A 83 3.58 7.74 -15.93
N SER A 84 3.15 6.47 -15.89
CA SER A 84 3.10 5.64 -14.68
C SER A 84 3.44 4.17 -14.98
N ARG A 85 4.31 3.91 -15.96
CA ARG A 85 4.66 2.55 -16.36
C ARG A 85 5.49 1.81 -15.30
N PRO A 86 6.41 2.43 -14.53
CA PRO A 86 7.00 1.78 -13.37
C PRO A 86 5.99 1.38 -12.29
N TRP A 87 4.89 2.14 -12.14
CA TRP A 87 3.79 1.73 -11.25
C TRP A 87 3.13 0.44 -11.74
N LEU A 88 2.88 0.32 -13.04
CA LEU A 88 2.35 -0.91 -13.63
C LEU A 88 3.29 -2.10 -13.39
N CYS A 89 4.61 -1.91 -13.53
CA CYS A 89 5.59 -2.94 -13.18
C CYS A 89 5.48 -3.34 -11.70
N TYR A 90 5.50 -2.38 -10.79
CA TYR A 90 5.41 -2.63 -9.35
C TYR A 90 4.10 -3.34 -8.97
N TRP A 91 2.95 -2.79 -9.37
CA TRP A 91 1.64 -3.35 -9.02
C TRP A 91 1.49 -4.78 -9.51
N ILE A 92 1.95 -5.07 -10.73
CA ILE A 92 1.83 -6.40 -11.31
C ILE A 92 2.80 -7.37 -10.64
N LEU A 93 4.07 -6.99 -10.50
CA LEU A 93 5.09 -7.85 -9.87
C LEU A 93 4.78 -8.13 -8.40
N HIS A 94 4.33 -7.13 -7.65
CA HIS A 94 3.97 -7.32 -6.24
C HIS A 94 2.70 -8.19 -6.12
N SER A 95 1.72 -8.03 -7.01
CA SER A 95 0.56 -8.93 -7.02
C SER A 95 0.96 -10.38 -7.30
N LEU A 96 1.86 -10.62 -8.27
CA LEU A 96 2.39 -11.96 -8.55
C LEU A 96 3.19 -12.51 -7.37
N GLU A 97 4.00 -11.67 -6.73
CA GLU A 97 4.76 -12.01 -5.52
C GLU A 97 3.84 -12.46 -4.38
N LEU A 98 2.76 -11.71 -4.10
CA LEU A 98 1.77 -12.07 -3.08
C LEU A 98 1.02 -13.36 -3.40
N LEU A 99 0.79 -13.63 -4.68
CA LEU A 99 0.19 -14.87 -5.16
C LEU A 99 1.20 -16.04 -5.20
N GLU A 100 2.46 -15.81 -4.81
CA GLU A 100 3.57 -16.77 -4.89
C GLU A 100 3.78 -17.31 -6.32
N GLU A 101 3.43 -16.51 -7.32
CA GLU A 101 3.55 -16.87 -8.74
C GLU A 101 4.93 -16.49 -9.29
N PRO A 102 5.69 -17.43 -9.88
CA PRO A 102 7.04 -17.17 -10.32
C PRO A 102 7.07 -16.26 -11.55
N VAL A 103 8.02 -15.32 -11.57
CA VAL A 103 8.35 -14.51 -12.73
C VAL A 103 9.50 -15.17 -13.50
N PRO A 104 9.31 -15.58 -14.78
CA PRO A 104 10.39 -16.17 -15.56
C PRO A 104 11.62 -15.24 -15.66
N ALA A 105 12.83 -15.80 -15.58
CA ALA A 105 14.08 -15.01 -15.59
C ALA A 105 14.20 -14.07 -16.80
N ALA A 106 13.77 -14.50 -17.99
CA ALA A 106 13.74 -13.65 -19.18
C ALA A 106 12.80 -12.44 -19.01
N VAL A 107 11.62 -12.64 -18.40
CA VAL A 107 10.68 -11.54 -18.11
C VAL A 107 11.27 -10.60 -17.07
N ALA A 108 11.94 -11.13 -16.04
CA ALA A 108 12.62 -10.32 -15.03
C ALA A 108 13.69 -9.41 -15.66
N SER A 109 14.56 -9.96 -16.52
CA SER A 109 15.57 -9.16 -17.24
C SER A 109 14.93 -8.12 -18.17
N ASP A 110 13.84 -8.46 -18.88
CA ASP A 110 13.12 -7.48 -19.71
C ASP A 110 12.60 -6.30 -18.87
N VAL A 111 12.09 -6.56 -17.66
CA VAL A 111 11.65 -5.50 -16.73
C VAL A 111 12.85 -4.67 -16.25
N CYS A 112 13.98 -5.30 -15.90
CA CYS A 112 15.22 -4.58 -15.55
C CYS A 112 15.64 -3.62 -16.66
N GLN A 113 15.70 -4.11 -17.91
CA GLN A 113 16.07 -3.30 -19.08
C GLN A 113 15.05 -2.20 -19.39
N PHE A 114 13.76 -2.45 -19.14
CA PHE A 114 12.73 -1.42 -19.26
C PHE A 114 12.92 -0.33 -18.20
N LEU A 115 13.06 -0.68 -16.93
CA LEU A 115 13.25 0.28 -15.84
C LEU A 115 14.57 1.06 -15.98
N ALA A 116 15.64 0.42 -16.47
CA ALA A 116 16.88 1.10 -16.81
C ALA A 116 16.67 2.22 -17.85
N ARG A 117 15.80 2.00 -18.86
CA ARG A 117 15.42 3.03 -19.84
C ARG A 117 14.51 4.12 -19.27
N CYS A 118 13.81 3.85 -18.18
CA CYS A 118 13.03 4.84 -17.44
C CYS A 118 13.90 5.65 -16.46
N GLN A 119 15.14 5.25 -16.19
CA GLN A 119 16.01 5.98 -15.28
C GLN A 119 16.51 7.27 -15.94
N SER A 120 16.39 8.39 -15.23
CA SER A 120 16.83 9.69 -15.74
C SER A 120 18.34 9.82 -15.67
N SER A 121 18.93 10.52 -16.64
CA SER A 121 20.36 10.86 -16.62
C SER A 121 20.76 11.75 -15.44
N THR A 122 19.80 12.41 -14.79
CA THR A 122 19.98 13.24 -13.57
C THR A 122 19.56 12.52 -12.29
N GLY A 123 19.32 11.20 -12.35
CA GLY A 123 18.90 10.41 -11.20
C GLY A 123 17.38 10.33 -10.99
N GLY A 124 16.95 9.31 -10.25
CA GLY A 124 15.55 8.93 -10.14
C GLY A 124 15.02 8.23 -11.40
N PHE A 125 13.80 7.74 -11.32
CA PHE A 125 13.09 7.13 -12.45
C PHE A 125 11.92 7.99 -12.88
N ALA A 126 11.62 7.94 -14.17
CA ALA A 126 10.54 8.64 -14.83
C ALA A 126 9.33 7.72 -15.08
N GLY A 127 8.19 8.31 -15.44
CA GLY A 127 6.96 7.59 -15.76
C GLY A 127 7.04 6.66 -16.97
N GLY A 128 8.01 6.89 -17.85
CA GLY A 128 8.35 6.10 -19.02
C GLY A 128 9.67 6.56 -19.64
N PRO A 129 10.24 5.85 -20.64
CA PRO A 129 11.51 6.21 -21.24
C PRO A 129 11.50 7.63 -21.84
N GLY A 130 12.52 8.42 -21.51
CA GLY A 130 12.67 9.81 -22.00
C GLY A 130 11.82 10.86 -21.26
N GLN A 131 11.00 10.47 -20.28
CA GLN A 131 10.27 11.43 -19.43
C GLN A 131 11.14 11.97 -18.28
N HIS A 132 10.62 12.95 -17.54
CA HIS A 132 11.31 13.51 -16.38
C HIS A 132 11.22 12.61 -15.13
N ALA A 133 12.29 12.60 -14.33
CA ALA A 133 12.31 11.89 -13.05
C ALA A 133 11.24 12.42 -12.09
N HIS A 134 10.61 11.50 -11.35
CA HIS A 134 9.55 11.81 -10.41
C HIS A 134 9.57 10.79 -9.26
N LEU A 135 9.31 11.23 -8.03
CA LEU A 135 9.40 10.40 -6.82
C LEU A 135 8.44 9.20 -6.85
N ALA A 136 7.22 9.37 -7.37
CA ALA A 136 6.25 8.28 -7.50
C ALA A 136 6.76 7.09 -8.37
N PRO A 137 7.12 7.27 -9.66
CA PRO A 137 7.71 6.17 -10.44
C PRO A 137 9.10 5.76 -9.94
N THR A 138 9.84 6.62 -9.23
CA THR A 138 11.09 6.23 -8.54
C THR A 138 10.83 5.20 -7.44
N TYR A 139 9.83 5.45 -6.57
CA TYR A 139 9.37 4.49 -5.56
C TYR A 139 8.97 3.16 -6.21
N ALA A 140 8.13 3.22 -7.25
CA ALA A 140 7.64 2.03 -7.92
C ALA A 140 8.77 1.23 -8.60
N ALA A 141 9.69 1.90 -9.29
CA ALA A 141 10.83 1.26 -9.95
C ALA A 141 11.75 0.56 -8.94
N VAL A 142 12.11 1.23 -7.84
CA VAL A 142 12.97 0.64 -6.81
C VAL A 142 12.30 -0.58 -6.17
N ASN A 143 11.01 -0.48 -5.81
CA ASN A 143 10.27 -1.62 -5.27
C ASN A 143 10.18 -2.79 -6.27
N ALA A 144 9.90 -2.51 -7.55
CA ALA A 144 9.87 -3.52 -8.60
C ALA A 144 11.22 -4.24 -8.74
N LEU A 145 12.34 -3.50 -8.73
CA LEU A 145 13.69 -4.08 -8.79
C LEU A 145 14.01 -4.91 -7.53
N CYS A 146 13.57 -4.46 -6.34
CA CYS A 146 13.71 -5.22 -5.09
C CYS A 146 12.88 -6.52 -5.10
N ILE A 147 11.68 -6.52 -5.67
CA ILE A 147 10.85 -7.73 -5.84
C ILE A 147 11.58 -8.75 -6.72
N LEU A 148 12.17 -8.31 -7.84
CA LEU A 148 12.98 -9.19 -8.69
C LEU A 148 14.20 -9.71 -7.92
N GLY A 149 14.90 -8.83 -7.20
CA GLY A 149 15.89 -9.19 -6.18
C GLY A 149 17.12 -9.93 -6.72
N THR A 150 17.48 -9.70 -7.99
CA THR A 150 18.69 -10.22 -8.63
C THR A 150 19.79 -9.16 -8.64
N ASP A 151 21.05 -9.59 -8.81
CA ASP A 151 22.18 -8.65 -8.95
C ASP A 151 22.01 -7.71 -10.15
N GLU A 152 21.41 -8.21 -11.25
CA GLU A 152 21.02 -7.38 -12.40
C GLU A 152 20.04 -6.28 -11.97
N ALA A 153 18.97 -6.64 -11.24
CA ALA A 153 17.96 -5.69 -10.82
C ALA A 153 18.52 -4.62 -9.88
N TYR A 154 19.34 -5.02 -8.90
CA TYR A 154 19.99 -4.06 -8.00
C TYR A 154 20.99 -3.17 -8.76
N GLY A 155 21.72 -3.73 -9.72
CA GLY A 155 22.68 -3.01 -10.57
C GLY A 155 22.05 -1.99 -11.51
N VAL A 156 20.73 -2.01 -11.74
CA VAL A 156 20.04 -0.96 -12.50
C VAL A 156 20.10 0.39 -11.78
N ILE A 157 20.10 0.43 -10.44
CA ILE A 157 19.93 1.67 -9.68
C ILE A 157 21.24 2.47 -9.62
N ASP A 158 21.31 3.60 -10.32
CA ASP A 158 22.38 4.59 -10.13
C ASP A 158 22.17 5.32 -8.80
N ARG A 159 22.83 4.81 -7.74
CA ARG A 159 22.68 5.30 -6.36
C ARG A 159 23.22 6.71 -6.16
N GLU A 160 24.28 7.08 -6.87
CA GLU A 160 24.89 8.41 -6.72
C GLU A 160 23.93 9.46 -7.27
N LYS A 161 23.43 9.25 -8.49
CA LYS A 161 22.47 10.17 -9.09
C LYS A 161 21.11 10.12 -8.41
N LEU A 162 20.67 8.96 -7.91
CA LEU A 162 19.46 8.90 -7.10
C LEU A 162 19.57 9.83 -5.89
N LEU A 163 20.71 9.82 -5.19
CA LEU A 163 20.94 10.75 -4.09
C LEU A 163 20.89 12.22 -4.55
N ASP A 164 21.56 12.55 -5.66
CA ASP A 164 21.53 13.90 -6.23
C ASP A 164 20.10 14.35 -6.57
N PHE A 165 19.29 13.46 -7.16
CA PHE A 165 17.88 13.71 -7.43
C PHE A 165 17.10 14.00 -6.15
N LEU A 166 17.25 13.17 -5.11
CA LEU A 166 16.57 13.40 -3.82
C LEU A 166 16.94 14.74 -3.20
N TYR A 167 18.20 15.18 -3.31
CA TYR A 167 18.59 16.51 -2.88
C TYR A 167 18.02 17.63 -3.77
N SER A 168 17.92 17.41 -5.08
CA SER A 168 17.34 18.39 -6.01
C SER A 168 15.86 18.69 -5.73
N VAL A 169 15.15 17.74 -5.10
CA VAL A 169 13.74 17.89 -4.74
C VAL A 169 13.50 18.21 -3.26
N LYS A 170 14.54 18.20 -2.41
CA LYS A 170 14.47 18.57 -0.99
C LYS A 170 14.19 20.06 -0.81
N GLN A 171 13.19 20.41 -0.01
CA GLN A 171 12.82 21.80 0.31
C GLN A 171 13.39 22.25 1.68
N PRO A 172 13.56 23.58 1.88
CA PRO A 172 14.07 24.13 3.15
C PRO A 172 13.21 23.82 4.38
N ASP A 173 11.90 23.69 4.23
CA ASP A 173 10.96 23.42 5.33
C ASP A 173 10.93 21.96 5.80
N GLY A 174 11.68 21.08 5.13
CA GLY A 174 11.72 19.64 5.41
C GLY A 174 10.93 18.80 4.40
N SER A 175 10.04 19.41 3.63
CA SER A 175 9.28 18.72 2.59
C SER A 175 10.13 18.35 1.38
N PHE A 176 9.54 17.61 0.45
CA PHE A 176 10.11 17.35 -0.87
C PHE A 176 9.07 17.70 -1.94
N VAL A 177 9.49 18.23 -3.08
CA VAL A 177 8.63 18.26 -4.28
C VAL A 177 8.62 16.88 -4.94
N MET A 178 7.52 16.50 -5.59
CA MET A 178 7.40 15.20 -6.25
C MET A 178 8.35 15.03 -7.44
N HIS A 179 8.65 16.14 -8.13
CA HIS A 179 9.65 16.23 -9.18
C HIS A 179 10.14 17.69 -9.25
N VAL A 180 11.19 17.97 -10.03
CA VAL A 180 11.68 19.34 -10.22
C VAL A 180 10.55 20.23 -10.77
N GLY A 181 10.20 21.29 -10.04
CA GLY A 181 9.09 22.19 -10.36
C GLY A 181 7.67 21.63 -10.11
N GLY A 182 7.57 20.47 -9.46
CA GLY A 182 6.30 19.80 -9.17
C GLY A 182 5.64 20.23 -7.87
N GLU A 183 4.60 19.49 -7.50
CA GLU A 183 3.83 19.71 -6.27
C GLU A 183 4.55 19.17 -5.02
N VAL A 184 4.10 19.64 -3.85
CA VAL A 184 4.54 19.15 -2.53
C VAL A 184 3.35 18.51 -1.82
N ASP A 185 3.50 17.26 -1.39
CA ASP A 185 2.68 16.62 -0.37
C ASP A 185 3.41 15.41 0.23
N VAL A 186 2.84 14.79 1.27
CA VAL A 186 3.52 13.77 2.07
C VAL A 186 3.89 12.49 1.30
N ARG A 187 3.36 12.29 0.08
CA ARG A 187 3.82 11.21 -0.81
C ARG A 187 5.30 11.36 -1.11
N SER A 188 5.80 12.58 -1.26
CA SER A 188 7.19 12.84 -1.61
C SER A 188 8.13 12.39 -0.49
N ALA A 189 7.79 12.71 0.77
CA ALA A 189 8.55 12.31 1.94
C ALA A 189 8.64 10.79 2.06
N TYR A 190 7.53 10.07 1.87
CA TYR A 190 7.52 8.61 1.88
C TYR A 190 8.29 8.00 0.71
N CYS A 191 8.07 8.46 -0.51
CA CYS A 191 8.78 7.95 -1.68
C CYS A 191 10.29 8.13 -1.53
N ALA A 192 10.74 9.32 -1.09
CA ALA A 192 12.14 9.61 -0.83
C ALA A 192 12.71 8.74 0.30
N ALA A 193 12.02 8.65 1.45
CA ALA A 193 12.47 7.84 2.58
C ALA A 193 12.56 6.34 2.22
N SER A 194 11.55 5.82 1.51
CA SER A 194 11.46 4.43 1.08
C SER A 194 12.64 4.04 0.19
N VAL A 195 12.89 4.79 -0.88
CA VAL A 195 13.99 4.44 -1.79
C VAL A 195 15.35 4.68 -1.12
N ALA A 196 15.49 5.75 -0.35
CA ALA A 196 16.76 6.08 0.29
C ALA A 196 17.18 5.04 1.34
N SER A 197 16.22 4.52 2.11
CA SER A 197 16.49 3.48 3.11
C SER A 197 16.80 2.14 2.47
N LEU A 198 16.04 1.72 1.45
CA LEU A 198 16.29 0.46 0.75
C LEU A 198 17.65 0.45 0.06
N THR A 199 18.05 1.56 -0.58
CA THR A 199 19.28 1.64 -1.37
C THR A 199 20.49 2.15 -0.59
N ASN A 200 20.38 2.28 0.74
CA ASN A 200 21.45 2.76 1.61
C ASN A 200 22.08 4.10 1.17
N ILE A 201 21.26 5.12 0.94
CA ILE A 201 21.75 6.46 0.53
C ILE A 201 21.29 7.58 1.48
N ILE A 202 20.79 7.25 2.66
CA ILE A 202 20.46 8.24 3.68
C ILE A 202 21.74 8.94 4.15
N THR A 203 21.72 10.27 4.15
CA THR A 203 22.79 11.11 4.70
C THR A 203 22.25 11.96 5.86
N PRO A 204 23.10 12.53 6.73
CA PRO A 204 22.65 13.29 7.90
C PRO A 204 21.71 14.47 7.57
N THR A 205 21.87 15.10 6.41
CA THR A 205 21.13 16.30 6.02
C THR A 205 19.96 16.04 5.06
N LEU A 206 19.85 14.85 4.47
CA LEU A 206 18.82 14.58 3.45
C LEU A 206 17.39 14.77 4.00
N PHE A 207 17.14 14.25 5.21
CA PHE A 207 15.83 14.32 5.87
C PHE A 207 15.80 15.33 7.04
N GLU A 208 16.71 16.29 7.05
CA GLU A 208 16.72 17.35 8.04
C GLU A 208 15.42 18.18 7.92
N GLY A 209 14.71 18.31 9.04
CA GLY A 209 13.40 18.98 9.12
C GLY A 209 12.20 18.14 8.65
N THR A 210 12.41 17.04 7.92
CA THR A 210 11.30 16.27 7.30
C THR A 210 10.33 15.72 8.33
N HIS A 211 10.81 15.24 9.48
CA HIS A 211 9.94 14.74 10.55
C HIS A 211 8.98 15.84 11.06
N ASN A 212 9.47 17.06 11.30
CA ASN A 212 8.63 18.18 11.75
C ASN A 212 7.57 18.56 10.72
N TRP A 213 7.93 18.52 9.44
CA TRP A 213 6.99 18.79 8.35
C TRP A 213 5.91 17.69 8.22
N ILE A 214 6.26 16.42 8.39
CA ILE A 214 5.25 15.33 8.43
C ILE A 214 4.33 15.49 9.65
N LEU A 215 4.88 15.84 10.82
CA LEU A 215 4.10 16.03 12.04
C LEU A 215 3.06 17.14 11.91
N SER A 216 3.39 18.23 11.21
CA SER A 216 2.42 19.31 10.95
C SER A 216 1.31 18.92 9.97
N CYS A 217 1.41 17.76 9.31
CA CYS A 217 0.34 17.18 8.51
C CYS A 217 -0.68 16.38 9.33
N GLN A 218 -0.39 15.99 10.58
CA GLN A 218 -1.38 15.38 11.47
C GLN A 218 -2.39 16.44 11.92
N ASN A 219 -3.68 16.16 11.73
CA ASN A 219 -4.74 17.15 11.98
C ASN A 219 -5.64 16.77 13.17
N TRP A 220 -6.67 17.57 13.41
CA TRP A 220 -7.64 17.42 14.50
C TRP A 220 -8.43 16.09 14.48
N GLU A 221 -8.50 15.41 13.34
CA GLU A 221 -9.15 14.11 13.22
C GLU A 221 -8.29 12.97 13.78
N GLY A 222 -6.96 13.19 13.84
CA GLY A 222 -5.94 12.22 14.28
C GLY A 222 -5.14 11.57 13.15
N GLY A 223 -5.67 11.55 11.91
CA GLY A 223 -4.92 11.14 10.72
C GLY A 223 -4.09 12.27 10.11
N LEU A 224 -3.41 12.01 8.99
CA LEU A 224 -2.59 13.00 8.29
C LEU A 224 -3.20 13.41 6.95
N GLY A 225 -3.11 14.71 6.65
CA GLY A 225 -3.42 15.27 5.33
C GLY A 225 -2.22 15.24 4.39
N GLY A 226 -2.46 15.64 3.13
CA GLY A 226 -1.39 15.71 2.11
C GLY A 226 -0.34 16.78 2.43
N VAL A 227 -0.79 17.93 2.92
CA VAL A 227 0.03 19.03 3.43
C VAL A 227 -0.58 19.55 4.73
N PRO A 228 0.12 20.38 5.52
CA PRO A 228 -0.39 20.92 6.76
C PRO A 228 -1.76 21.61 6.60
N GLY A 229 -2.71 21.28 7.48
CA GLY A 229 -4.05 21.85 7.49
C GLY A 229 -5.10 21.15 6.62
N LEU A 230 -4.74 20.16 5.80
CA LEU A 230 -5.71 19.40 5.01
C LEU A 230 -6.40 18.26 5.78
N GLU A 231 -7.52 17.79 5.22
CA GLU A 231 -8.30 16.64 5.70
C GLU A 231 -7.45 15.37 5.78
N ALA A 232 -7.67 14.57 6.83
CA ALA A 232 -6.97 13.32 7.04
C ALA A 232 -7.39 12.27 6.00
N HIS A 233 -6.42 11.61 5.38
CA HIS A 233 -6.67 10.70 4.25
C HIS A 233 -5.79 9.46 4.32
N GLY A 234 -6.36 8.26 4.14
CA GLY A 234 -5.66 6.98 4.34
C GLY A 234 -4.31 6.87 3.62
N GLY A 235 -4.27 7.22 2.34
CA GLY A 235 -3.02 7.22 1.57
C GLY A 235 -1.95 8.18 2.12
N TYR A 236 -2.33 9.39 2.54
CA TYR A 236 -1.40 10.38 3.08
C TYR A 236 -0.97 10.03 4.51
N THR A 237 -1.90 9.54 5.32
CA THR A 237 -1.64 8.96 6.64
C THR A 237 -0.62 7.83 6.55
N PHE A 238 -0.81 6.88 5.63
CA PHE A 238 0.17 5.82 5.41
C PHE A 238 1.54 6.38 5.04
N CYS A 239 1.61 7.27 4.05
CA CYS A 239 2.88 7.85 3.61
C CYS A 239 3.62 8.53 4.79
N GLY A 240 2.95 9.40 5.53
CA GLY A 240 3.58 10.12 6.64
C GLY A 240 3.99 9.19 7.79
N THR A 241 3.13 8.26 8.20
CA THR A 241 3.45 7.31 9.27
C THR A 241 4.60 6.37 8.86
N ALA A 242 4.56 5.79 7.65
CA ALA A 242 5.61 4.91 7.16
C ALA A 242 6.95 5.64 6.99
N ALA A 243 6.94 6.89 6.51
CA ALA A 243 8.13 7.73 6.45
C ALA A 243 8.72 7.97 7.85
N LEU A 244 7.89 8.31 8.85
CA LEU A 244 8.37 8.49 10.23
C LEU A 244 8.92 7.19 10.84
N VAL A 245 8.35 6.03 10.52
CA VAL A 245 8.89 4.72 10.93
C VAL A 245 10.28 4.48 10.32
N ILE A 246 10.49 4.81 9.04
CA ILE A 246 11.82 4.72 8.41
C ILE A 246 12.82 5.66 9.11
N LEU A 247 12.38 6.87 9.47
CA LEU A 247 13.21 7.87 10.14
C LEU A 247 13.40 7.61 11.65
N GLY A 248 12.73 6.60 12.23
CA GLY A 248 12.76 6.31 13.66
C GLY A 248 12.14 7.41 14.53
N LYS A 249 11.13 8.12 13.99
CA LYS A 249 10.44 9.28 14.60
C LYS A 249 8.94 9.06 14.77
N GLU A 250 8.46 7.82 14.63
CA GLU A 250 7.04 7.46 14.70
C GLU A 250 6.36 7.90 16.00
N ASN A 251 7.06 7.84 17.14
CA ASN A 251 6.55 8.22 18.46
C ASN A 251 6.29 9.72 18.63
N MET A 252 6.67 10.56 17.66
CA MET A 252 6.39 11.99 17.71
C MET A 252 4.96 12.32 17.26
N LEU A 253 4.27 11.40 16.59
CA LEU A 253 2.84 11.54 16.28
C LEU A 253 1.99 11.37 17.54
N ASP A 254 0.80 11.96 17.56
CA ASP A 254 -0.25 11.53 18.50
C ASP A 254 -0.77 10.15 18.05
N LEU A 255 -0.11 9.09 18.52
CA LEU A 255 -0.43 7.70 18.16
C LEU A 255 -1.82 7.28 18.64
N LYS A 256 -2.34 7.88 19.72
CA LYS A 256 -3.67 7.58 20.25
C LYS A 256 -4.75 8.15 19.34
N ALA A 257 -4.61 9.42 18.94
CA ALA A 257 -5.52 10.04 17.98
C ALA A 257 -5.47 9.33 16.63
N LEU A 258 -4.27 8.98 16.17
CA LEU A 258 -4.07 8.23 14.92
C LEU A 258 -4.72 6.84 14.96
N LEU A 259 -4.52 6.07 16.03
CA LEU A 259 -5.15 4.76 16.20
C LEU A 259 -6.68 4.86 16.21
N ARG A 260 -7.25 5.82 16.95
CA ARG A 260 -8.70 6.07 16.95
C ARG A 260 -9.18 6.43 15.55
N TRP A 261 -8.45 7.29 14.84
CA TRP A 261 -8.83 7.73 13.51
C TRP A 261 -8.88 6.55 12.54
N VAL A 262 -7.80 5.77 12.42
CA VAL A 262 -7.71 4.69 11.43
C VAL A 262 -8.69 3.56 11.71
N THR A 263 -8.91 3.19 12.98
CA THR A 263 -9.90 2.17 13.34
C THR A 263 -11.32 2.60 13.01
N SER A 264 -11.60 3.91 13.07
CA SER A 264 -12.89 4.48 12.66
C SER A 264 -13.08 4.55 11.13
N ARG A 265 -12.08 4.15 10.33
CA ARG A 265 -12.17 4.08 8.86
C ARG A 265 -12.61 2.72 8.35
N GLN A 266 -12.65 1.69 9.20
CA GLN A 266 -13.23 0.42 8.80
C GLN A 266 -14.76 0.54 8.77
N MET A 267 -15.35 0.17 7.64
CA MET A 267 -16.76 0.33 7.39
C MET A 267 -17.53 -0.78 8.09
N ARG A 268 -18.44 -0.37 8.97
CA ARG A 268 -19.14 -1.30 9.86
C ARG A 268 -20.00 -2.32 9.11
N TYR A 269 -20.64 -1.93 8.01
CA TYR A 269 -21.45 -2.82 7.19
C TYR A 269 -20.58 -3.55 6.16
N GLU A 270 -19.83 -2.83 5.33
CA GLU A 270 -19.11 -3.43 4.20
C GLU A 270 -17.89 -4.27 4.62
N GLY A 271 -17.27 -3.97 5.77
CA GLY A 271 -16.06 -4.65 6.27
C GLY A 271 -14.73 -4.12 5.69
N GLY A 272 -14.77 -3.49 4.51
CA GLY A 272 -13.66 -2.76 3.90
C GLY A 272 -13.36 -1.43 4.59
N PHE A 273 -12.47 -0.62 4.00
CA PHE A 273 -12.09 0.68 4.54
C PHE A 273 -12.51 1.85 3.63
N GLN A 274 -12.85 2.99 4.23
CA GLN A 274 -12.96 4.28 3.53
C GLN A 274 -11.66 5.07 3.63
N GLY A 275 -11.35 5.88 2.62
CA GLY A 275 -10.15 6.72 2.63
C GLY A 275 -10.22 7.90 3.59
N ARG A 276 -11.42 8.42 3.84
CA ARG A 276 -11.70 9.58 4.68
C ARG A 276 -13.05 9.42 5.36
N CYS A 277 -13.29 10.16 6.44
CA CYS A 277 -14.58 10.15 7.12
C CYS A 277 -15.72 10.52 6.15
N ASN A 278 -16.87 9.87 6.25
CA ASN A 278 -18.04 10.12 5.39
C ASN A 278 -17.80 9.93 3.87
N LYS A 279 -16.80 9.12 3.49
CA LYS A 279 -16.60 8.68 2.10
C LYS A 279 -16.89 7.19 1.95
N LEU A 280 -17.09 6.75 0.72
CA LEU A 280 -17.44 5.36 0.44
C LEU A 280 -16.27 4.42 0.74
N VAL A 281 -16.60 3.15 1.00
CA VAL A 281 -15.64 2.04 1.01
C VAL A 281 -14.89 1.95 -0.33
N ASP A 282 -13.63 1.52 -0.31
CA ASP A 282 -12.84 1.23 -1.51
C ASP A 282 -11.74 0.21 -1.19
N GLY A 283 -11.61 -0.80 -2.06
CA GLY A 283 -10.69 -1.93 -1.95
C GLY A 283 -9.23 -1.53 -1.79
N CYS A 284 -8.77 -0.43 -2.38
CA CYS A 284 -7.36 -0.02 -2.25
C CYS A 284 -7.00 0.42 -0.82
N TYR A 285 -7.97 0.95 -0.06
CA TYR A 285 -7.74 1.32 1.35
C TYR A 285 -7.58 0.11 2.26
N SER A 286 -7.83 -1.10 1.77
CA SER A 286 -7.46 -2.33 2.47
C SER A 286 -5.96 -2.39 2.77
N PHE A 287 -5.11 -1.79 1.95
CA PHE A 287 -3.71 -1.60 2.29
C PHE A 287 -3.46 -0.25 2.98
N TRP A 288 -3.89 0.86 2.38
CA TRP A 288 -3.54 2.19 2.88
C TRP A 288 -4.03 2.49 4.30
N GLN A 289 -5.17 1.93 4.70
CA GLN A 289 -5.67 2.05 6.07
C GLN A 289 -5.19 0.89 6.94
N ALA A 290 -5.47 -0.37 6.56
CA ALA A 290 -5.13 -1.50 7.42
C ALA A 290 -3.61 -1.65 7.63
N GLY A 291 -2.79 -1.22 6.68
CA GLY A 291 -1.33 -1.21 6.80
C GLY A 291 -0.77 -0.25 7.85
N LEU A 292 -1.56 0.72 8.31
CA LEU A 292 -1.19 1.54 9.47
C LEU A 292 -1.20 0.73 10.78
N LEU A 293 -1.99 -0.34 10.86
CA LEU A 293 -2.23 -1.07 12.11
C LEU A 293 -0.99 -1.88 12.54
N PRO A 294 -0.27 -2.57 11.63
CA PRO A 294 1.05 -3.12 11.95
C PRO A 294 2.08 -2.06 12.33
N LEU A 295 2.07 -0.89 11.68
CA LEU A 295 3.00 0.21 12.00
C LEU A 295 2.74 0.76 13.40
N LEU A 296 1.48 1.03 13.74
CA LEU A 296 1.04 1.47 15.06
C LEU A 296 1.33 0.41 16.12
N HIS A 297 1.06 -0.87 15.83
CA HIS A 297 1.35 -1.97 16.74
C HIS A 297 2.84 -1.99 17.10
N ARG A 298 3.74 -1.87 16.11
CA ARG A 298 5.19 -1.80 16.35
C ARG A 298 5.59 -0.58 17.18
N ALA A 299 5.03 0.59 16.88
CA ALA A 299 5.34 1.83 17.60
C ALA A 299 4.92 1.73 19.08
N LEU A 300 3.65 1.38 19.34
CA LEU A 300 3.11 1.20 20.69
C LEU A 300 3.84 0.09 21.46
N PHE A 301 4.21 -0.99 20.78
CA PHE A 301 4.95 -2.09 21.40
C PHE A 301 6.36 -1.64 21.85
N LYS A 302 7.04 -0.83 21.02
CA LYS A 302 8.36 -0.26 21.34
C LYS A 302 8.29 0.70 22.53
N ASP A 303 7.15 1.39 22.70
CA ASP A 303 6.86 2.25 23.85
C ASP A 303 6.42 1.46 25.10
N GLY A 304 6.39 0.13 25.03
CA GLY A 304 6.13 -0.75 26.16
C GLY A 304 4.66 -0.92 26.49
N ASP A 305 3.74 -0.66 25.56
CA ASP A 305 2.31 -0.88 25.76
C ASP A 305 2.01 -2.38 25.95
N ARG A 306 1.61 -2.74 27.17
CA ARG A 306 1.30 -4.12 27.58
C ARG A 306 -0.15 -4.54 27.26
N THR A 307 -0.97 -3.62 26.76
CA THR A 307 -2.38 -3.87 26.42
C THR A 307 -2.56 -4.36 24.99
N LEU A 308 -1.50 -4.32 24.17
CA LEU A 308 -1.52 -4.80 22.81
C LEU A 308 -1.84 -6.30 22.73
N SER A 309 -2.70 -6.66 21.78
CA SER A 309 -2.99 -8.06 21.46
C SER A 309 -1.74 -8.78 20.98
N LEU A 310 -1.55 -10.03 21.42
CA LEU A 310 -0.43 -10.87 20.99
C LEU A 310 -0.73 -11.71 19.75
N SER A 311 -1.94 -11.61 19.19
CA SER A 311 -2.38 -12.47 18.08
C SER A 311 -3.19 -11.78 16.98
N SER A 312 -3.51 -10.49 17.14
CA SER A 312 -4.32 -9.77 16.15
C SER A 312 -3.96 -8.30 16.05
N TRP A 313 -4.07 -7.78 14.83
CA TRP A 313 -4.12 -6.35 14.58
C TRP A 313 -5.40 -5.73 15.14
N MET A 314 -5.35 -4.43 15.42
CA MET A 314 -6.44 -3.67 16.04
C MET A 314 -7.53 -3.26 15.02
N PHE A 315 -7.97 -4.21 14.19
CA PHE A 315 -9.09 -4.04 13.25
C PHE A 315 -9.80 -5.38 13.01
N GLU A 316 -11.01 -5.35 12.44
CA GLU A 316 -11.80 -6.56 12.13
C GLU A 316 -11.20 -7.28 10.91
N ARG A 317 -10.18 -8.11 11.16
CA ARG A 317 -9.43 -8.84 10.12
C ARG A 317 -10.34 -9.74 9.27
N GLN A 318 -11.28 -10.45 9.90
CA GLN A 318 -12.22 -11.32 9.19
C GLN A 318 -13.13 -10.50 8.25
N ALA A 319 -13.65 -9.36 8.71
CA ALA A 319 -14.51 -8.49 7.90
C ALA A 319 -13.80 -7.94 6.66
N LEU A 320 -12.51 -7.59 6.78
CA LEU A 320 -11.73 -7.13 5.63
C LEU A 320 -11.53 -8.24 4.60
N GLN A 321 -11.26 -9.48 5.04
CA GLN A 321 -11.15 -10.63 4.14
C GLN A 321 -12.47 -10.94 3.45
N GLU A 322 -13.60 -10.87 4.17
CA GLU A 322 -14.95 -11.04 3.60
C GLU A 322 -15.21 -10.00 2.49
N TYR A 323 -14.94 -8.72 2.75
CA TYR A 323 -15.11 -7.65 1.76
C TYR A 323 -14.28 -7.90 0.50
N LEU A 324 -13.01 -8.26 0.65
CA LEU A 324 -12.10 -8.46 -0.47
C LEU A 324 -12.47 -9.70 -1.30
N LEU A 325 -12.74 -10.83 -0.65
CA LEU A 325 -13.05 -12.09 -1.32
C LEU A 325 -14.45 -12.11 -1.94
N LEU A 326 -15.42 -11.41 -1.34
CA LEU A 326 -16.80 -11.42 -1.86
C LEU A 326 -17.10 -10.25 -2.81
N CYS A 327 -16.56 -9.06 -2.54
CA CYS A 327 -16.99 -7.83 -3.22
C CYS A 327 -15.96 -7.26 -4.21
N CYS A 328 -14.68 -7.61 -4.07
CA CYS A 328 -13.59 -6.94 -4.79
C CYS A 328 -12.94 -7.79 -5.88
N GLN A 329 -13.46 -8.98 -6.18
CA GLN A 329 -12.90 -9.85 -7.22
C GLN A 329 -13.65 -9.69 -8.54
N ASN A 330 -12.91 -9.54 -9.64
CA ASN A 330 -13.49 -9.69 -10.97
C ASN A 330 -13.43 -11.18 -11.40
N PRO A 331 -14.55 -11.78 -11.86
CA PRO A 331 -14.57 -13.19 -12.28
C PRO A 331 -13.59 -13.52 -13.42
N GLY A 332 -13.22 -12.53 -14.24
CA GLY A 332 -12.24 -12.69 -15.31
C GLY A 332 -10.78 -12.46 -14.87
N GLY A 333 -10.51 -12.25 -13.58
CA GLY A 333 -9.18 -11.95 -13.03
C GLY A 333 -8.99 -10.48 -12.66
N GLY A 334 -8.10 -10.18 -11.71
CA GLY A 334 -7.91 -8.84 -11.15
C GLY A 334 -8.94 -8.46 -10.08
N LEU A 335 -8.59 -7.47 -9.26
CA LEU A 335 -9.44 -6.91 -8.22
C LEU A 335 -9.79 -5.45 -8.54
N LEU A 336 -10.73 -4.90 -7.78
CA LEU A 336 -11.42 -3.65 -8.08
C LEU A 336 -11.72 -2.84 -6.80
N ASP A 337 -12.15 -1.59 -6.97
CA ASP A 337 -12.57 -0.67 -5.90
C ASP A 337 -13.74 -1.26 -5.08
N LYS A 338 -14.90 -1.43 -5.72
CA LYS A 338 -16.16 -1.93 -5.13
C LYS A 338 -17.06 -2.50 -6.23
N PRO A 339 -18.09 -3.31 -5.92
CA PRO A 339 -19.02 -3.83 -6.93
C PRO A 339 -19.54 -2.75 -7.89
N GLY A 340 -19.58 -3.11 -9.18
CA GLY A 340 -19.95 -2.19 -10.27
C GLY A 340 -18.79 -1.35 -10.83
N LYS A 341 -17.59 -1.39 -10.23
CA LYS A 341 -16.38 -0.78 -10.79
C LYS A 341 -15.60 -1.77 -11.66
N SER A 342 -14.84 -1.24 -12.61
CA SER A 342 -13.93 -2.03 -13.44
C SER A 342 -12.70 -2.47 -12.63
N ARG A 343 -12.11 -3.60 -13.02
CA ARG A 343 -10.80 -4.04 -12.51
C ARG A 343 -9.67 -3.16 -13.05
N ASP A 344 -8.58 -3.07 -12.29
CA ASP A 344 -7.33 -2.48 -12.74
C ASP A 344 -6.14 -3.05 -11.93
N PHE A 345 -4.90 -2.77 -12.34
CA PHE A 345 -3.71 -3.30 -11.66
C PHE A 345 -3.44 -2.62 -10.31
N TYR A 346 -3.87 -1.36 -10.13
CA TYR A 346 -3.72 -0.63 -8.87
C TYR A 346 -4.55 -1.31 -7.77
N HIS A 347 -5.84 -1.52 -7.99
CA HIS A 347 -6.71 -2.21 -7.04
C HIS A 347 -6.32 -3.67 -6.89
N THR A 348 -5.89 -4.36 -7.95
CA THR A 348 -5.35 -5.72 -7.84
C THR A 348 -4.21 -5.79 -6.83
N CYS A 349 -3.23 -4.88 -6.95
CA CYS A 349 -2.12 -4.80 -6.01
C CYS A 349 -2.59 -4.53 -4.58
N TYR A 350 -3.30 -3.42 -4.34
CA TYR A 350 -3.59 -2.98 -2.98
C TYR A 350 -4.69 -3.79 -2.28
N CYS A 351 -5.60 -4.42 -3.02
CA CYS A 351 -6.53 -5.39 -2.45
C CYS A 351 -5.78 -6.65 -1.96
N LEU A 352 -4.85 -7.18 -2.77
CA LEU A 352 -4.05 -8.34 -2.35
C LEU A 352 -3.11 -7.98 -1.19
N SER A 353 -2.46 -6.81 -1.22
CA SER A 353 -1.63 -6.34 -0.10
C SER A 353 -2.46 -6.22 1.18
N GLY A 354 -3.67 -5.65 1.10
CA GLY A 354 -4.59 -5.58 2.24
C GLY A 354 -5.07 -6.95 2.73
N LEU A 355 -5.33 -7.89 1.82
CA LEU A 355 -5.69 -9.26 2.14
C LEU A 355 -4.56 -9.96 2.91
N SER A 356 -3.32 -9.80 2.45
CA SER A 356 -2.12 -10.31 3.12
C SER A 356 -1.97 -9.75 4.53
N ILE A 357 -2.15 -8.44 4.73
CA ILE A 357 -2.13 -7.81 6.06
C ILE A 357 -3.22 -8.37 6.98
N ALA A 358 -4.41 -8.62 6.44
CA ALA A 358 -5.50 -9.22 7.20
C ALA A 358 -5.22 -10.69 7.58
N GLN A 359 -4.47 -11.42 6.76
CA GLN A 359 -4.11 -12.82 6.99
C GLN A 359 -2.98 -13.00 7.98
N HIS A 360 -2.02 -12.07 8.02
CA HIS A 360 -0.76 -12.27 8.74
C HIS A 360 -0.59 -11.30 9.90
N PHE A 361 -0.59 -11.81 11.12
CA PHE A 361 -0.11 -11.08 12.30
C PHE A 361 1.32 -11.53 12.64
N GLY A 362 2.20 -10.56 12.90
CA GLY A 362 3.59 -10.84 13.25
C GLY A 362 4.21 -9.73 14.12
N ASN A 363 4.69 -10.07 15.31
CA ASN A 363 5.46 -9.16 16.16
C ASN A 363 6.55 -9.91 16.92
N LYS A 364 7.83 -9.60 16.60
CA LYS A 364 9.01 -10.37 17.04
C LYS A 364 8.85 -11.86 16.66
N ASP A 365 8.83 -12.75 17.65
CA ASP A 365 8.72 -14.20 17.44
C ASP A 365 7.25 -14.67 17.36
N LEU A 366 6.29 -13.81 17.68
CA LEU A 366 4.86 -14.13 17.66
C LEU A 366 4.32 -14.02 16.23
N HIS A 367 3.75 -15.11 15.74
CA HIS A 367 3.16 -15.21 14.40
C HIS A 367 1.81 -15.89 14.49
N HIS A 368 0.78 -15.23 13.94
CA HIS A 368 -0.59 -15.74 13.96
C HIS A 368 -1.29 -15.49 12.63
N GLU A 369 -1.70 -16.57 11.98
CA GLU A 369 -2.43 -16.52 10.73
C GLU A 369 -3.94 -16.62 10.96
N LEU A 370 -4.71 -15.86 10.18
CA LEU A 370 -6.14 -15.98 10.06
C LEU A 370 -6.47 -16.02 8.58
N VAL A 371 -6.61 -17.21 8.00
CA VAL A 371 -6.96 -17.38 6.59
C VAL A 371 -8.44 -17.72 6.48
N LEU A 372 -9.24 -16.79 5.97
CA LEU A 372 -10.66 -17.02 5.75
C LEU A 372 -10.90 -17.90 4.52
N GLY A 373 -11.81 -18.85 4.62
CA GLY A 373 -12.15 -19.76 3.51
C GLY A 373 -11.23 -20.97 3.49
N LYS A 374 -10.68 -21.30 2.32
CA LYS A 374 -9.74 -22.41 2.18
C LYS A 374 -8.30 -21.95 2.30
N GLU A 375 -7.41 -22.88 2.62
CA GLU A 375 -5.98 -22.61 2.80
C GLU A 375 -5.32 -22.03 1.53
N GLU A 376 -5.85 -22.34 0.35
CA GLU A 376 -5.38 -21.79 -0.93
C GLU A 376 -5.61 -20.27 -1.07
N ASN A 377 -6.38 -19.65 -0.17
CA ASN A 377 -6.52 -18.20 -0.10
C ASN A 377 -5.31 -17.52 0.52
N ARG A 378 -4.42 -18.25 1.23
CA ARG A 378 -3.25 -17.68 1.89
C ARG A 378 -2.33 -17.00 0.87
N LEU A 379 -2.02 -15.74 1.09
CA LEU A 379 -1.04 -14.97 0.32
C LEU A 379 0.32 -14.99 1.03
N ALA A 380 1.39 -14.65 0.31
CA ALA A 380 2.65 -14.31 0.96
C ALA A 380 2.49 -13.06 1.86
N PRO A 381 3.24 -12.94 2.97
CA PRO A 381 3.21 -11.75 3.82
C PRO A 381 3.81 -10.54 3.10
N THR A 382 3.28 -9.33 3.35
CA THR A 382 3.88 -8.08 2.85
C THR A 382 4.48 -7.24 3.98
N HIS A 383 5.60 -6.57 3.73
CA HIS A 383 6.23 -5.69 4.70
C HIS A 383 5.42 -4.39 4.84
N PRO A 384 4.93 -4.03 6.05
CA PRO A 384 3.95 -2.95 6.22
C PRO A 384 4.50 -1.54 5.90
N VAL A 385 5.82 -1.35 5.89
CA VAL A 385 6.45 -0.08 5.50
C VAL A 385 6.64 0.06 4.00
N TYR A 386 7.04 -1.00 3.29
CA TYR A 386 7.52 -0.91 1.90
C TYR A 386 6.54 -1.49 0.88
N ASN A 387 5.59 -2.31 1.35
CA ASN A 387 4.66 -3.07 0.53
C ASN A 387 5.32 -3.93 -0.56
N ILE A 388 6.31 -4.70 -0.14
CA ILE A 388 6.94 -5.83 -0.86
C ILE A 388 7.18 -6.93 0.19
N CYS A 389 7.38 -8.18 -0.21
CA CYS A 389 7.54 -9.25 0.77
C CYS A 389 8.76 -9.01 1.71
N PRO A 390 8.65 -9.32 3.02
CA PRO A 390 9.70 -9.06 4.00
C PRO A 390 11.07 -9.64 3.61
N GLU A 391 11.12 -10.79 2.95
CA GLU A 391 12.39 -11.36 2.50
C GLU A 391 13.06 -10.53 1.39
N LYS A 392 12.29 -9.83 0.55
CA LYS A 392 12.85 -8.92 -0.46
C LYS A 392 13.44 -7.67 0.18
N VAL A 393 12.75 -7.12 1.18
CA VAL A 393 13.27 -6.00 1.97
C VAL A 393 14.61 -6.40 2.61
N ALA A 394 14.64 -7.57 3.27
CA ALA A 394 15.85 -8.04 3.94
C ALA A 394 17.02 -8.24 2.96
N ARG A 395 16.77 -8.87 1.79
CA ARG A 395 17.80 -9.07 0.75
C ARG A 395 18.30 -7.76 0.15
N ALA A 396 17.40 -6.83 -0.16
CA ALA A 396 17.79 -5.53 -0.71
C ALA A 396 18.64 -4.74 0.29
N ILE A 397 18.21 -4.66 1.55
CA ILE A 397 18.98 -4.01 2.62
C ILE A 397 20.35 -4.66 2.79
N GLN A 398 20.41 -6.01 2.85
CA GLN A 398 21.67 -6.74 2.97
C GLN A 398 22.62 -6.46 1.79
N HIS A 399 22.10 -6.35 0.57
CA HIS A 399 22.88 -6.03 -0.61
C HIS A 399 23.42 -4.58 -0.54
N PHE A 400 22.54 -3.58 -0.39
CA PHE A 400 22.93 -2.17 -0.47
C PHE A 400 23.73 -1.69 0.75
N HIS A 401 23.62 -2.32 1.92
CA HIS A 401 24.47 -2.05 3.07
C HIS A 401 25.94 -2.47 2.88
N GLN A 402 26.24 -3.32 1.89
CA GLN A 402 27.63 -3.64 1.53
C GLN A 402 28.29 -2.52 0.71
N LEU A 403 27.49 -1.60 0.16
CA LEU A 403 27.97 -0.46 -0.61
C LEU A 403 28.02 0.78 0.30
N PRO A 404 29.03 1.67 0.13
CA PRO A 404 29.09 2.91 0.90
C PRO A 404 27.93 3.84 0.52
N VAL A 405 27.52 4.70 1.46
CA VAL A 405 26.65 5.84 1.16
C VAL A 405 27.40 6.76 0.17
N PRO A 406 26.81 7.13 -0.99
CA PRO A 406 27.46 8.02 -1.94
C PRO A 406 27.88 9.34 -1.31
N ALA A 407 29.06 9.85 -1.69
CA ALA A 407 29.50 11.16 -1.29
C ALA A 407 28.72 12.23 -2.07
N HIS A 408 27.87 13.01 -1.39
CA HIS A 408 27.18 14.11 -2.04
C HIS A 408 28.21 15.21 -2.39
N THR A 409 28.56 15.32 -3.66
CA THR A 409 29.41 16.41 -4.16
C THR A 409 28.57 17.69 -4.25
N ARG A 410 28.49 18.46 -3.16
CA ARG A 410 28.04 19.86 -3.30
C ARG A 410 29.06 20.57 -4.17
N SER A 411 28.77 20.79 -5.45
CA SER A 411 29.41 21.89 -6.15
C SER A 411 29.01 23.16 -5.42
N ASN A 412 29.96 23.74 -4.68
CA ASN A 412 29.84 25.09 -4.16
C ASN A 412 29.80 26.04 -5.36
N SER A 413 28.66 26.17 -6.04
CA SER A 413 28.39 27.34 -6.88
C SER A 413 27.95 28.48 -5.95
N LYS A 414 28.91 28.96 -5.15
CA LYS A 414 28.92 30.35 -4.73
C LYS A 414 29.55 31.15 -5.87
N THR A 415 28.72 31.87 -6.61
CA THR A 415 29.04 33.18 -7.19
C THR A 415 27.75 33.95 -7.31
#